data_AF-A0A9E2R3Y5-F1
#
_entry.id   AF-A0A9E2R3Y5-F1
#
_cell.length_a   1.000
_cell.length_b   1.000
_cell.length_c   1.000
_cell.angle_alpha   90.00
_cell.angle_beta   90.00
_cell.angle_gamma   90.00
#
_symmetry.space_group_name_H-M   'P 1'
#
loop_
_entity.id
_entity.type
_entity.pdbx_description
1 polymer ?
#
loop_
_entity_poly.entity_id
_entity_poly.type
_entity_poly.pdbx_seq_one_letter_code
_entity_poly.pdbx_strand_id
1 'polypeptide(L)'
;MPNFLDPMWYFAPKRMLRINAFIWKWVMRFLTASAEVALHRNFGRRYLPRLLAGVFFCTVCASLAPRPSPLTGVWVLGLYALVTYHAIHAYTRRGVAEPHSLSAGEPWPVWRKLPFAETTVQRYCEPAFCLAVGCFLRPLDPFLGTWLLASGVAVLVKGQLTRVQETRRVLDAMDARHEAQALHAALNARQQRPQAQQAHRARLP
;
A
#
# COMPACT_ATOMS: atom_id res chain seq x y z
N MET A 1 13.55 -41.79 -38.43
CA MET A 1 12.97 -41.61 -37.09
C MET A 1 13.21 -40.16 -36.67
N PRO A 2 12.22 -39.27 -36.80
CA PRO A 2 12.40 -37.85 -36.50
C PRO A 2 12.42 -37.63 -34.98
N ASN A 3 13.45 -36.92 -34.51
CA ASN A 3 13.58 -36.46 -33.13
C ASN A 3 12.51 -35.40 -32.83
N PHE A 4 11.38 -35.89 -32.34
CA PHE A 4 10.24 -35.14 -31.79
C PHE A 4 10.58 -34.62 -30.37
N LEU A 5 11.70 -33.92 -30.22
CA LEU A 5 12.05 -33.24 -28.97
C LEU A 5 11.64 -31.77 -29.08
N ASP A 6 10.44 -31.53 -28.58
CA ASP A 6 9.71 -30.28 -28.57
C ASP A 6 10.46 -29.09 -27.93
N PRO A 7 10.30 -27.87 -28.47
CA PRO A 7 10.71 -26.61 -27.84
C PRO A 7 9.76 -26.15 -26.71
N MET A 8 9.16 -27.09 -25.96
CA MET A 8 8.20 -26.78 -24.89
C MET A 8 8.83 -26.17 -23.62
N TRP A 9 10.15 -26.27 -23.45
CA TRP A 9 10.83 -25.83 -22.23
C TRP A 9 11.00 -24.31 -22.10
N TYR A 10 10.87 -23.54 -23.18
CA TYR A 10 11.04 -22.08 -23.15
C TYR A 10 9.78 -21.29 -22.76
N PHE A 11 8.59 -21.91 -22.78
CA PHE A 11 7.33 -21.24 -22.43
C PHE A 11 6.89 -21.43 -20.97
N ALA A 12 7.32 -22.50 -20.31
CA ALA A 12 7.04 -22.77 -18.90
C ALA A 12 7.51 -21.67 -17.90
N PRO A 13 8.70 -21.03 -18.04
CA PRO A 13 9.22 -20.15 -16.99
C PRO A 13 8.39 -18.87 -16.82
N LYS A 14 7.84 -18.31 -17.90
CA LYS A 14 7.05 -17.06 -17.82
C LYS A 14 5.75 -17.24 -17.03
N ARG A 15 5.08 -18.40 -17.17
CA ARG A 15 3.83 -18.69 -16.46
C ARG A 15 4.09 -18.90 -14.97
N MET A 16 5.13 -19.67 -14.62
CA MET A 16 5.51 -19.90 -13.22
C MET A 16 5.91 -18.60 -12.52
N LEU A 17 6.69 -17.73 -13.18
CA LEU A 17 7.06 -16.42 -12.64
C LEU A 17 5.84 -15.54 -12.32
N ARG A 18 4.83 -15.52 -13.20
CA ARG A 18 3.59 -14.76 -12.97
C ARG A 18 2.79 -15.29 -11.78
N ILE A 19 2.71 -16.63 -11.64
CA ILE A 19 2.03 -17.28 -10.51
C ILE A 19 2.76 -16.95 -9.20
N ASN A 20 4.08 -17.07 -9.18
CA ASN A 20 4.89 -16.76 -8.00
C ASN A 20 4.78 -15.28 -7.61
N ALA A 21 4.84 -14.36 -8.58
CA ALA A 21 4.66 -12.93 -8.32
C ALA A 21 3.25 -12.61 -7.79
N PHE A 22 2.23 -13.31 -8.29
CA PHE A 22 0.86 -13.19 -7.80
C PHE A 22 0.74 -13.66 -6.35
N ILE A 23 1.26 -14.85 -6.03
CA ILE A 23 1.26 -15.40 -4.67
C ILE A 23 2.00 -14.45 -3.72
N TRP A 24 3.21 -14.03 -4.11
CA TRP A 24 4.02 -13.11 -3.32
C TRP A 24 3.29 -11.80 -3.03
N LYS A 25 2.63 -11.22 -4.03
CA LYS A 25 1.83 -10.00 -3.87
C LYS A 25 0.71 -10.17 -2.85
N TRP A 26 0.05 -11.32 -2.80
CA TRP A 26 -0.99 -11.61 -1.81
C TRP A 26 -0.42 -11.80 -0.41
N VAL A 27 0.65 -12.57 -0.27
CA VAL A 27 1.35 -12.78 1.01
C VAL A 27 1.79 -11.44 1.60
N MET A 28 2.44 -10.58 0.80
CA MET A 28 2.86 -9.25 1.24
C MET A 28 1.70 -8.37 1.68
N ARG A 29 0.54 -8.46 1.00
CA ARG A 29 -0.67 -7.71 1.37
C ARG A 29 -1.23 -8.16 2.72
N PHE A 30 -1.29 -9.46 2.98
CA PHE A 30 -1.82 -9.99 4.24
C PHE A 30 -0.87 -9.73 5.40
N LEU A 31 0.44 -9.93 5.21
CA LEU A 31 1.46 -9.58 6.19
C LEU A 31 1.38 -8.11 6.58
N THR A 32 1.37 -7.22 5.59
CA THR A 32 1.25 -5.78 5.84
C THR A 32 -0.05 -5.44 6.56
N ALA A 33 -1.18 -5.98 6.11
CA ALA A 33 -2.48 -5.71 6.74
C ALA A 33 -2.50 -6.13 8.22
N SER A 34 -1.90 -7.28 8.57
CA SER A 34 -1.83 -7.73 9.97
C SER A 34 -1.02 -6.80 10.87
N ALA A 35 0.10 -6.26 10.39
CA ALA A 35 0.89 -5.28 11.13
C ALA A 35 0.18 -3.92 11.23
N GLU A 36 -0.47 -3.48 10.16
CA GLU A 36 -1.20 -2.21 10.14
C GLU A 36 -2.32 -2.20 11.19
N VAL A 37 -3.07 -3.29 11.36
CA VAL A 37 -4.10 -3.40 12.41
C VAL A 37 -3.57 -2.99 13.78
N ALA A 38 -2.34 -3.41 14.11
CA ALA A 38 -1.69 -3.14 15.38
C ALA A 38 -1.07 -1.74 15.45
N LEU A 39 -0.50 -1.25 14.35
CA LEU A 39 0.31 -0.02 14.33
C LEU A 39 -0.50 1.25 14.00
N HIS A 40 -1.65 1.11 13.34
CA HIS A 40 -2.47 2.23 12.90
C HIS A 40 -3.84 2.26 13.57
N ARG A 41 -4.47 3.43 13.47
CA ARG A 41 -5.86 3.71 13.83
C ARG A 41 -6.56 4.46 12.69
N ASN A 42 -7.85 4.76 12.83
CA ASN A 42 -8.60 5.61 11.89
C ASN A 42 -8.66 5.06 10.44
N PHE A 43 -8.87 3.75 10.28
CA PHE A 43 -8.94 3.13 8.95
C PHE A 43 -10.15 3.58 8.13
N GLY A 44 -9.97 3.61 6.80
CA GLY A 44 -11.09 3.79 5.88
C GLY A 44 -12.00 2.56 5.84
N ARG A 45 -13.32 2.78 5.70
CA ARG A 45 -14.33 1.70 5.69
C ARG A 45 -14.06 0.61 4.65
N ARG A 46 -13.59 0.99 3.45
CA ARG A 46 -13.26 0.03 2.37
C ARG A 46 -11.95 -0.72 2.60
N TYR A 47 -11.15 -0.29 3.57
CA TYR A 47 -9.92 -0.97 3.97
C TYR A 47 -10.17 -2.13 4.95
N LEU A 48 -11.26 -2.09 5.72
CA LEU A 48 -11.58 -3.07 6.77
C LEU A 48 -11.60 -4.53 6.28
N PRO A 49 -12.20 -4.90 5.13
CA PRO A 49 -12.18 -6.28 4.67
C PRO A 49 -10.76 -6.81 4.43
N ARG A 50 -9.83 -5.92 4.05
CA ARG A 50 -8.41 -6.28 3.88
C ARG A 50 -7.73 -6.55 5.21
N LEU A 51 -8.05 -5.78 6.25
CA LEU A 51 -7.55 -6.02 7.61
C LEU A 51 -8.05 -7.37 8.13
N LEU A 52 -9.35 -7.63 7.99
CA LEU A 52 -9.96 -8.89 8.42
C LEU A 52 -9.34 -10.09 7.69
N ALA A 53 -9.13 -9.97 6.37
CA ALA A 53 -8.47 -11.01 5.59
C ALA A 53 -7.01 -11.24 6.04
N GLY A 54 -6.28 -10.17 6.40
CA GLY A 54 -4.93 -10.27 6.94
C GLY A 54 -4.87 -10.99 8.29
N VAL A 55 -5.79 -10.66 9.21
CA VAL A 55 -5.89 -11.33 10.52
C VAL A 55 -6.31 -12.79 10.35
N PHE A 56 -7.31 -13.07 9.49
CA PHE A 56 -7.71 -14.43 9.17
C PHE A 56 -6.56 -15.26 8.59
N PHE A 57 -5.78 -14.69 7.66
CA PHE A 57 -4.61 -15.35 7.10
C PHE A 57 -3.55 -15.64 8.18
N CYS A 58 -3.32 -14.71 9.12
CA CYS A 58 -2.45 -14.95 10.29
C CYS A 58 -2.93 -16.14 11.13
N THR A 59 -4.24 -16.24 11.39
CA THR A 59 -4.84 -17.35 12.15
C THR A 59 -4.60 -18.70 11.46
N VAL A 60 -4.81 -18.77 10.15
CA VAL A 60 -4.58 -20.00 9.37
C VAL A 60 -3.10 -20.40 9.42
N CYS A 61 -2.18 -19.45 9.25
CA CYS A 61 -0.75 -19.74 9.37
C CYS A 61 -0.37 -20.18 10.79
N ALA A 62 -0.95 -19.56 11.82
CA ALA A 62 -0.71 -19.93 13.21
C ALA A 62 -1.22 -21.33 13.54
N SER A 63 -2.38 -21.75 13.00
CA SER A 63 -2.92 -23.08 13.23
C SER A 63 -2.14 -24.20 12.53
N LEU A 64 -1.33 -23.85 11.53
CA LEU A 64 -0.40 -24.77 10.86
C LEU A 64 0.96 -24.84 11.56
N ALA A 65 1.20 -24.04 12.59
CA ALA A 65 2.45 -24.09 13.34
C ALA A 65 2.53 -25.41 14.16
N PRO A 66 3.64 -26.15 14.11
CA PRO A 66 3.76 -27.46 14.76
C PRO A 66 3.73 -27.37 16.30
N ARG A 67 4.00 -26.19 16.86
CA ARG A 67 4.01 -25.94 18.30
C ARG A 67 3.27 -24.63 18.57
N PRO A 68 1.94 -24.67 18.77
CA PRO A 68 1.17 -23.47 19.08
C PRO A 68 1.61 -22.94 20.46
N SER A 69 2.13 -21.72 20.49
CA SER A 69 2.47 -21.02 21.72
C SER A 69 1.28 -20.20 22.20
N PRO A 70 1.04 -20.11 23.53
CA PRO A 70 -0.03 -19.29 24.09
C PRO A 70 0.14 -17.80 23.71
N LEU A 71 1.38 -17.34 23.53
CA LEU A 71 1.67 -15.96 23.13
C LEU A 71 1.11 -15.66 21.73
N THR A 72 1.28 -16.58 20.77
CA THR A 72 0.65 -16.50 19.45
C THR A 72 -0.88 -16.46 19.56
N GLY A 73 -1.48 -17.27 20.43
CA GLY A 73 -2.92 -17.26 20.67
C GLY A 73 -3.43 -15.92 21.18
N VAL A 74 -2.76 -15.35 22.20
CA VAL A 74 -3.07 -14.02 22.75
C VAL A 74 -2.90 -12.92 21.69
N TRP A 75 -1.84 -12.99 20.88
CA TRP A 75 -1.60 -12.06 19.79
C TRP A 75 -2.73 -12.08 18.74
N VAL A 76 -3.11 -13.27 18.26
CA VAL A 76 -4.19 -13.42 17.27
C VAL A 76 -5.52 -12.92 17.84
N LEU A 77 -5.83 -13.24 19.09
CA LEU A 77 -7.03 -12.72 19.77
C LEU A 77 -7.01 -11.19 19.85
N GLY A 78 -5.85 -10.61 20.21
CA GLY A 78 -5.63 -9.16 20.23
C GLY A 78 -5.86 -8.51 18.86
N LEU A 79 -5.39 -9.14 17.78
CA LEU A 79 -5.64 -8.66 16.41
C LEU A 79 -7.12 -8.67 16.04
N TYR A 80 -7.88 -9.72 16.40
CA TYR A 80 -9.33 -9.75 16.18
C TYR A 80 -10.07 -8.70 16.99
N ALA A 81 -9.68 -8.48 18.25
CA ALA A 81 -10.24 -7.43 19.09
C ALA A 81 -9.99 -6.05 18.46
N LEU A 82 -8.77 -5.79 17.99
CA LEU A 82 -8.41 -4.54 17.31
C LEU A 82 -9.16 -4.34 16.00
N VAL A 83 -9.26 -5.36 15.13
CA VAL A 83 -10.04 -5.24 13.87
C VAL A 83 -11.50 -4.96 14.17
N THR A 84 -12.09 -5.65 15.14
CA THR A 84 -13.48 -5.42 15.55
C THR A 84 -13.67 -3.99 16.08
N TYR A 85 -12.75 -3.52 16.93
CA TYR A 85 -12.73 -2.14 17.40
C TYR A 85 -12.66 -1.14 16.23
N HIS A 86 -11.73 -1.35 15.29
CA HIS A 86 -11.58 -0.48 14.11
C HIS A 86 -12.82 -0.50 13.22
N ALA A 87 -13.46 -1.66 13.06
CA ALA A 87 -14.69 -1.80 12.31
C ALA A 87 -15.84 -1.02 12.96
N ILE A 88 -16.11 -1.27 14.25
CA ILE A 88 -17.13 -0.55 15.02
C ILE A 88 -16.86 0.95 14.92
N HIS A 89 -15.62 1.37 15.18
CA HIS A 89 -15.25 2.77 15.14
C HIS A 89 -15.46 3.41 13.76
N ALA A 90 -15.12 2.72 12.68
CA ALA A 90 -15.32 3.24 11.32
C ALA A 90 -16.80 3.34 10.94
N TYR A 91 -17.67 2.46 11.45
CA TYR A 91 -19.11 2.51 11.19
C TYR A 91 -19.87 3.48 12.10
N THR A 92 -19.37 3.74 13.32
CA THR A 92 -19.99 4.70 14.24
C THR A 92 -19.64 6.15 13.95
N ARG A 93 -18.49 6.43 13.31
CA ARG A 93 -18.15 7.78 12.85
C ARG A 93 -19.16 8.28 11.82
N ARG A 94 -19.85 9.38 12.11
CA ARG A 94 -20.66 10.16 11.16
C ARG A 94 -20.13 11.61 11.18
N GLY A 95 -19.70 12.17 10.04
CA GLY A 95 -19.28 13.58 9.98
C GLY A 95 -18.27 13.94 8.87
N VAL A 96 -17.97 15.24 8.76
CA VAL A 96 -17.19 15.88 7.67
C VAL A 96 -15.70 15.51 7.67
N ALA A 97 -15.14 15.07 8.81
CA ALA A 97 -13.75 14.63 8.93
C ALA A 97 -13.60 13.10 8.72
N GLU A 98 -14.24 12.54 7.70
CA GLU A 98 -14.10 11.13 7.37
C GLU A 98 -12.75 10.91 6.65
N PRO A 99 -11.86 10.03 7.17
CA PRO A 99 -10.65 9.65 6.46
C PRO A 99 -11.00 9.13 5.07
N HIS A 100 -10.08 9.27 4.12
CA HIS A 100 -10.28 8.71 2.78
C HIS A 100 -10.72 7.24 2.88
N SER A 101 -11.74 6.84 2.11
CA SER A 101 -12.38 5.52 2.27
C SER A 101 -11.42 4.33 2.13
N LEU A 102 -10.29 4.52 1.43
CA LEU A 102 -9.20 3.56 1.23
C LEU A 102 -7.95 3.85 2.07
N SER A 103 -8.02 4.77 3.03
CA SER A 103 -6.92 5.10 3.93
C SER A 103 -6.49 3.86 4.73
N ALA A 104 -5.19 3.61 4.74
CA ALA A 104 -4.56 2.56 5.55
C ALA A 104 -4.44 2.96 7.04
N GLY A 105 -5.06 4.08 7.45
CA GLY A 105 -5.02 4.59 8.80
C GLY A 105 -3.89 5.58 9.06
N GLU A 106 -3.89 6.11 10.26
CA GLU A 106 -2.90 7.03 10.81
C GLU A 106 -2.13 6.31 11.94
N PRO A 107 -0.85 6.65 12.18
CA PRO A 107 -0.10 6.09 13.29
C PRO A 107 -0.77 6.42 14.62
N TRP A 108 -0.57 5.56 15.61
CA TRP A 108 -1.01 5.86 16.98
C TRP A 108 -0.41 7.18 17.52
N PRO A 109 -1.13 7.92 18.39
CA PRO A 109 -0.65 9.19 18.94
C PRO A 109 0.68 9.09 19.69
N VAL A 110 1.03 7.90 20.19
CA VAL A 110 2.32 7.66 20.86
C VAL A 110 3.50 8.01 19.96
N TRP A 111 3.38 7.78 18.66
CA TRP A 111 4.42 8.12 17.70
C TRP A 111 4.60 9.61 17.47
N ARG A 112 3.55 10.41 17.70
CA ARG A 112 3.60 11.89 17.58
C ARG A 112 4.44 12.55 18.68
N LYS A 113 4.80 11.80 19.72
CA LYS A 113 5.75 12.26 20.76
C LYS A 113 7.19 12.27 20.26
N LEU A 114 7.49 11.58 19.15
CA LEU A 114 8.82 11.61 18.53
C LEU A 114 8.97 12.85 17.65
N PRO A 115 10.18 13.42 17.54
CA PRO A 115 10.44 14.62 16.73
C PRO A 115 10.50 14.32 15.21
N PHE A 116 9.84 13.26 14.75
CA PHE A 116 9.86 12.84 13.35
C PHE A 116 8.57 13.22 12.64
N ALA A 117 8.68 13.53 11.35
CA ALA A 117 7.51 13.68 10.49
C ALA A 117 6.68 12.39 10.46
N GLU A 118 5.35 12.51 10.34
CA GLU A 118 4.41 11.38 10.32
C GLU A 118 4.75 10.37 9.20
N THR A 119 5.21 10.87 8.05
CA THR A 119 5.66 10.04 6.93
C THR A 119 6.93 9.25 7.24
N THR A 120 7.84 9.81 8.05
CA THR A 120 9.06 9.12 8.50
C THR A 120 8.71 8.03 9.51
N VAL A 121 7.79 8.31 10.43
CA VAL A 121 7.30 7.35 11.40
C VAL A 121 6.73 6.11 10.69
N GLN A 122 5.77 6.32 9.78
CA GLN A 122 5.12 5.21 9.08
C GLN A 122 6.08 4.42 8.19
N ARG A 123 7.05 5.09 7.55
CA ARG A 123 7.94 4.45 6.59
C ARG A 123 9.11 3.73 7.24
N TYR A 124 9.57 4.18 8.41
CA TYR A 124 10.81 3.69 9.02
C TYR A 124 10.63 3.27 10.47
N CYS A 125 10.03 4.10 11.33
CA CYS A 125 9.93 3.80 12.77
C CYS A 125 9.00 2.61 13.05
N GLU A 126 7.85 2.56 12.41
CA GLU A 126 6.87 1.48 12.59
C GLU A 126 7.40 0.11 12.10
N PRO A 127 7.95 -0.02 10.87
CA PRO A 127 8.62 -1.24 10.45
C PRO A 127 9.78 -1.61 11.37
N ALA A 128 10.63 -0.65 11.77
CA ALA A 128 11.76 -0.92 12.65
C ALA A 128 11.30 -1.44 14.01
N PHE A 129 10.22 -0.89 14.56
CA PHE A 129 9.62 -1.40 15.80
C PHE A 129 9.09 -2.82 15.64
N CYS A 130 8.37 -3.10 14.55
CA CYS A 130 7.88 -4.45 14.25
C CYS A 130 9.04 -5.46 14.12
N LEU A 131 10.13 -5.07 13.46
CA LEU A 131 11.34 -5.88 13.33
C LEU A 131 12.04 -6.11 14.68
N ALA A 132 12.17 -5.06 15.50
CA ALA A 132 12.81 -5.14 16.81
C ALA A 132 12.04 -6.08 17.76
N VAL A 133 10.71 -5.92 17.83
CA VAL A 133 9.83 -6.79 18.63
C VAL A 133 9.87 -8.23 18.09
N GLY A 134 9.84 -8.41 16.77
CA GLY A 134 9.96 -9.74 16.15
C GLY A 134 11.28 -10.45 16.48
N CYS A 135 12.40 -9.73 16.42
CA CYS A 135 13.72 -10.24 16.82
C CYS A 135 13.74 -10.68 18.29
N PHE A 136 13.17 -9.85 19.19
CA PHE A 136 13.13 -10.13 20.62
C PHE A 136 12.20 -11.31 20.96
N LEU A 137 11.06 -11.45 20.26
CA LEU A 137 10.09 -12.52 20.52
C LEU A 137 10.46 -13.85 19.89
N ARG A 138 11.30 -13.88 18.84
CA ARG A 138 11.69 -15.11 18.15
C ARG A 138 12.21 -16.26 19.04
N PRO A 139 13.04 -16.04 20.09
CA PRO A 139 13.44 -17.13 20.99
C PRO A 139 12.31 -17.63 21.89
N LEU A 140 11.30 -16.80 22.20
CA LEU A 140 10.17 -17.16 23.06
C LEU A 140 9.06 -17.84 22.26
N ASP A 141 8.77 -17.31 21.07
CA ASP A 141 7.74 -17.79 20.15
C ASP A 141 8.26 -17.65 18.70
N PRO A 142 8.82 -18.74 18.13
CA PRO A 142 9.41 -18.69 16.80
C PRO A 142 8.43 -18.30 15.69
N PHE A 143 7.16 -18.69 15.81
CA PHE A 143 6.13 -18.35 14.82
C PHE A 143 5.84 -16.86 14.88
N LEU A 144 5.48 -16.34 16.05
CA LEU A 144 5.13 -14.93 16.21
C LEU A 144 6.31 -14.00 15.86
N GLY A 145 7.52 -14.34 16.32
CA GLY A 145 8.72 -13.58 15.99
C GLY A 145 8.98 -13.53 14.48
N THR A 146 8.86 -14.67 13.78
CA THR A 146 9.02 -14.73 12.32
C THR A 146 7.91 -13.97 11.59
N TRP A 147 6.67 -14.07 12.08
CA TRP A 147 5.52 -13.35 11.51
C TRP A 147 5.69 -11.83 11.59
N LEU A 148 6.11 -11.32 12.75
CA LEU A 148 6.38 -9.90 12.95
C LEU A 148 7.56 -9.43 12.11
N LEU A 149 8.63 -10.22 12.01
CA LEU A 149 9.76 -9.89 11.13
C LEU A 149 9.33 -9.77 9.67
N ALA A 150 8.61 -10.77 9.16
CA ALA A 150 8.09 -10.76 7.79
C ALA A 150 7.12 -9.59 7.56
N SER A 151 6.27 -9.29 8.53
CA SER A 151 5.32 -8.16 8.46
C SER A 151 6.03 -6.81 8.47
N GLY A 152 7.06 -6.63 9.31
CA GLY A 152 7.89 -5.42 9.32
C GLY A 152 8.57 -5.18 7.97
N VAL A 153 9.16 -6.21 7.36
CA VAL A 153 9.71 -6.13 5.99
C VAL A 153 8.61 -5.78 4.98
N ALA A 154 7.42 -6.40 5.09
CA ALA A 154 6.32 -6.14 4.18
C ALA A 154 5.82 -4.69 4.24
N VAL A 155 5.66 -4.13 5.45
CA VAL A 155 5.30 -2.72 5.67
C VAL A 155 6.37 -1.80 5.09
N LEU A 156 7.66 -2.11 5.32
CA LEU A 156 8.76 -1.32 4.76
C LEU A 156 8.73 -1.28 3.23
N VAL A 157 8.61 -2.45 2.58
CA VAL A 157 8.51 -2.56 1.11
C VAL A 157 7.28 -1.81 0.59
N LYS A 158 6.12 -1.98 1.24
CA LYS A 158 4.91 -1.24 0.88
C LYS A 158 5.15 0.27 0.98
N GLY A 159 5.76 0.75 2.06
CA GLY A 159 6.08 2.16 2.28
C GLY A 159 6.96 2.74 1.17
N GLN A 160 7.99 2.00 0.73
CA GLN A 160 8.84 2.43 -0.39
C GLN A 160 8.08 2.45 -1.72
N LEU A 161 7.26 1.42 -2.00
CA LEU A 161 6.45 1.37 -3.22
C LEU A 161 5.43 2.51 -3.28
N THR A 162 4.75 2.81 -2.16
CA THR A 162 3.80 3.91 -2.06
C THR A 162 4.50 5.25 -2.29
N ARG A 163 5.69 5.46 -1.71
CA ARG A 163 6.49 6.68 -1.96
C ARG A 163 6.77 6.87 -3.45
N VAL A 164 7.24 5.83 -4.13
CA VAL A 164 7.54 5.90 -5.57
C VAL A 164 6.28 6.21 -6.38
N GLN A 165 5.13 5.62 -6.03
CA GLN A 165 3.85 5.89 -6.68
C GLN A 165 3.37 7.33 -6.47
N GLU A 166 3.51 7.86 -5.25
CA GLU A 166 3.16 9.25 -4.93
C GLU A 166 4.03 10.23 -5.71
N THR A 167 5.34 10.01 -5.75
CA THR A 167 6.27 10.84 -6.53
C THR A 167 5.92 10.84 -8.02
N ARG A 168 5.60 9.67 -8.59
CA ARG A 168 5.15 9.57 -10.00
C ARG A 168 3.88 10.37 -10.25
N ARG A 169 2.87 10.25 -9.38
CA ARG A 169 1.61 11.01 -9.52
C ARG A 169 1.83 12.52 -9.47
N VAL A 170 2.77 13.00 -8.65
CA VAL A 170 3.10 14.43 -8.60
C VAL A 170 3.76 14.88 -9.90
N LEU A 171 4.70 14.10 -10.44
CA LEU A 171 5.34 14.40 -11.73
C LEU A 171 4.31 14.39 -12.87
N ASP A 172 3.46 13.36 -12.95
CA ASP A 172 2.40 13.26 -13.96
C ASP A 172 1.44 14.48 -13.90
N ALA A 173 1.14 14.97 -12.69
CA ALA A 173 0.31 16.17 -12.50
C ALA A 173 1.02 17.47 -12.92
N MET A 174 2.34 17.54 -12.75
CA MET A 174 3.14 18.68 -13.22
C MET A 174 3.22 18.70 -14.75
N ASP A 175 3.44 17.55 -15.38
CA ASP A 175 3.49 17.44 -16.84
C ASP A 175 2.15 17.80 -17.47
N ALA A 176 1.04 17.28 -16.93
CA ALA A 176 -0.31 17.64 -17.36
C ALA A 176 -0.59 19.15 -17.25
N ARG A 177 -0.04 19.81 -16.22
CA ARG A 177 -0.15 21.27 -16.06
C ARG A 177 0.64 22.02 -17.14
N HIS A 178 1.84 21.56 -17.48
CA HIS A 178 2.65 22.16 -18.53
C HIS A 178 2.03 21.99 -19.93
N GLU A 179 1.48 20.81 -20.22
CA GLU A 179 0.75 20.55 -21.47
C GLU A 179 -0.48 21.46 -21.59
N ALA A 180 -1.25 21.63 -20.50
CA ALA A 180 -2.39 22.53 -20.48
C ALA A 180 -1.99 23.99 -20.76
N GLN A 181 -0.87 24.45 -20.19
CA GLN A 181 -0.33 25.79 -20.45
C GLN A 181 0.13 25.96 -21.90
N ALA A 182 0.82 24.97 -22.47
CA ALA A 182 1.26 24.98 -23.85
C ALA A 182 0.08 25.01 -24.84
N LEU A 183 -0.96 24.20 -24.57
CA LEU A 183 -2.18 24.18 -25.36
C LEU A 183 -2.90 25.54 -25.29
N HIS A 184 -3.01 26.13 -24.10
CA HIS A 184 -3.62 27.44 -23.92
C HIS A 184 -2.86 28.54 -24.69
N ALA A 185 -1.52 28.53 -24.65
CA ALA A 185 -0.69 29.45 -25.42
C ALA A 185 -0.90 29.29 -26.94
N ALA A 186 -0.99 28.05 -27.43
CA ALA A 186 -1.23 27.77 -28.85
C ALA A 186 -2.62 28.23 -29.32
N LEU A 187 -3.66 28.06 -28.48
CA LEU A 187 -5.01 28.54 -28.77
C LEU A 187 -5.07 30.07 -28.86
N ASN A 188 -4.43 30.76 -27.92
CA ASN A 188 -4.36 32.23 -27.93
C ASN A 188 -3.65 32.75 -29.19
N ALA A 189 -2.52 32.14 -29.57
CA ALA A 189 -1.80 32.49 -30.79
C ALA A 189 -2.67 32.26 -32.05
N ARG A 190 -3.50 31.21 -32.05
CA ARG A 190 -4.42 30.92 -33.17
C ARG A 190 -5.59 31.91 -33.23
N GLN A 191 -6.12 32.37 -32.11
CA GLN A 191 -7.20 33.38 -32.08
C GLN A 191 -6.74 34.75 -32.56
N GLN A 192 -5.46 35.10 -32.38
CA GLN A 192 -4.90 36.37 -32.86
C GLN A 192 -4.69 36.40 -34.38
N ARG A 193 -4.42 35.24 -35.03
CA ARG A 193 -4.20 35.16 -36.50
C ARG A 193 -5.39 35.59 -37.38
N PRO A 194 -6.66 35.21 -37.14
CA PRO A 194 -7.77 35.60 -37.99
C PRO A 194 -8.06 37.11 -37.98
N GLN A 195 -7.78 37.82 -36.88
CA GLN A 195 -7.89 39.28 -36.85
C GLN A 195 -6.86 39.97 -37.75
N ALA A 196 -5.61 39.47 -37.77
CA ALA A 196 -4.58 39.99 -38.66
C ALA A 196 -4.92 39.72 -40.14
N GLN A 197 -5.48 38.54 -40.47
CA GLN A 197 -5.89 38.21 -41.84
C GLN A 197 -7.15 38.96 -42.30
N GLN A 198 -8.14 39.19 -41.42
CA GLN A 198 -9.31 40.02 -41.74
C GLN A 198 -8.93 41.50 -41.91
N ALA A 199 -8.06 42.04 -41.05
CA ALA A 199 -7.54 43.40 -41.21
C ALA A 199 -6.74 43.57 -42.51
N HIS A 200 -6.01 42.54 -42.93
CA HIS A 200 -5.28 42.59 -44.20
C HIS A 200 -6.19 42.48 -45.42
N ARG A 201 -7.24 41.64 -45.38
CA ARG A 201 -8.24 41.53 -46.47
C ARG A 201 -9.11 42.78 -46.63
N ALA A 202 -9.42 43.50 -45.55
CA ALA A 202 -10.20 44.74 -45.62
C ALA A 202 -9.44 45.94 -46.25
N ARG A 203 -8.13 45.80 -46.53
CA ARG A 203 -7.29 46.86 -47.11
C ARG A 203 -6.91 46.64 -48.57
N LEU A 204 -7.41 45.58 -49.22
CA LEU A 204 -7.20 45.39 -50.65
C LEU A 204 -8.34 46.10 -51.41
N PRO A 205 -8.03 47.13 -52.23
CA PRO A 205 -9.01 47.88 -53.02
C PRO A 205 -9.58 47.07 -54.19
#